data_AF-A0A919K1B3-F1
#
_entry.id   AF-A0A919K1B3-F1
#
_cell.length_a   1.000
_cell.length_b   1.000
_cell.length_c   1.000
_cell.angle_alpha   90.00
_cell.angle_beta   90.00
_cell.angle_gamma   90.00
#
_symmetry.space_group_name_H-M   'P 1'
#
loop_
_entity.id
_entity.type
_entity.pdbx_description
1 polymer ?
#
loop_
_entity_poly.entity_id
_entity_poly.type
_entity_poly.pdbx_seq_one_letter_code
_entity_poly.pdbx_strand_id
1 'polypeptide(L)'
;MAVPTAEADEPGLIESAVTMLRLLAGWAGTALGLLGLAMGIDTGPGSTDGPYLIFHGMLLSTGLALLAVGLLRKRSGPAGYLAGGAVAVAGLVLSALPSTSAGCCLRQYPERHGFPFTLLGGGAGEWHVDVSHLVADLIFWGCAGFFVLVLVTQLRPAGGRSRRAPAGRHATHAEHRAPAPRDENVGGLP
;
A
#
# COMPACT_ATOMS: atom_id res chain seq x y z
N MET A 1 -9.35 -43.76 -19.83
CA MET A 1 -9.11 -42.88 -18.65
C MET A 1 -8.26 -41.73 -19.13
N ALA A 2 -8.85 -40.54 -19.28
CA ALA A 2 -8.07 -39.34 -19.56
C ALA A 2 -7.59 -38.77 -18.22
N VAL A 3 -6.29 -38.60 -18.09
CA VAL A 3 -5.69 -37.85 -16.98
C VAL A 3 -6.06 -36.38 -17.19
N PRO A 4 -6.77 -35.72 -16.27
CA PRO A 4 -6.94 -34.28 -16.36
C PRO A 4 -5.55 -33.66 -16.14
N THR A 5 -4.92 -33.22 -17.22
CA THR A 5 -3.79 -32.30 -17.14
C THR A 5 -4.34 -31.05 -16.50
N ALA A 6 -3.93 -30.77 -15.26
CA ALA A 6 -4.09 -29.46 -14.67
C ALA A 6 -3.37 -28.48 -15.60
N GLU A 7 -4.14 -27.80 -16.45
CA GLU A 7 -3.67 -26.58 -17.08
C GLU A 7 -3.31 -25.66 -15.91
N ALA A 8 -2.00 -25.52 -15.67
CA ALA A 8 -1.50 -24.50 -14.79
C ALA A 8 -2.00 -23.18 -15.38
N ASP A 9 -2.95 -22.54 -14.71
CA ASP A 9 -3.39 -21.18 -15.02
C ASP A 9 -2.14 -20.30 -15.12
N GLU A 10 -1.66 -20.06 -16.34
CA GLU A 10 -0.56 -19.13 -16.55
C GLU A 10 -1.08 -17.74 -16.18
N PRO A 11 -0.38 -17.01 -15.30
CA PRO A 11 -0.80 -15.67 -14.92
C PRO A 11 -0.88 -14.81 -16.18
N GLY A 12 -2.05 -14.20 -16.41
CA GLY A 12 -2.30 -13.41 -17.60
C GLY A 12 -1.25 -12.31 -17.78
N LEU A 13 -0.98 -11.91 -19.03
CA LEU A 13 0.02 -10.88 -19.36
C LEU A 13 -0.11 -9.60 -18.50
N ILE A 14 -1.34 -9.21 -18.18
CA ILE A 14 -1.63 -8.06 -17.32
C ILE A 14 -1.17 -8.30 -15.88
N GLU A 15 -1.40 -9.48 -15.31
CA GLU A 15 -1.00 -9.80 -13.95
C GLU A 15 0.52 -9.84 -13.81
N SER A 16 1.20 -10.40 -14.80
CA SER A 16 2.67 -10.39 -14.89
C SER A 16 3.21 -8.96 -15.00
N ALA A 17 2.63 -8.14 -15.87
CA ALA A 17 3.01 -6.74 -16.04
C ALA A 17 2.80 -5.91 -14.76
N VAL A 18 1.65 -6.06 -14.10
CA VAL A 18 1.35 -5.38 -12.82
C VAL A 18 2.31 -5.84 -11.72
N THR A 19 2.63 -7.13 -11.66
CA THR A 19 3.59 -7.68 -10.70
C THR A 19 4.98 -7.12 -10.93
N MET A 20 5.44 -7.08 -12.18
CA MET A 20 6.72 -6.50 -12.56
C MET A 20 6.78 -5.01 -12.23
N LEU A 21 5.76 -4.24 -12.60
CA LEU A 21 5.68 -2.81 -12.30
C LEU A 21 5.71 -2.54 -10.80
N ARG A 22 4.96 -3.33 -10.01
CA ARG A 22 4.97 -3.25 -8.53
C ARG A 22 6.38 -3.47 -7.99
N LEU A 23 7.08 -4.49 -8.46
CA LEU A 23 8.43 -4.82 -7.99
C LEU A 23 9.43 -3.72 -8.37
N LEU A 24 9.37 -3.23 -9.61
CA LEU A 24 10.21 -2.12 -10.08
C LEU A 24 9.97 -0.86 -9.26
N ALA A 25 8.70 -0.46 -9.08
CA ALA A 25 8.33 0.70 -8.27
C ALA A 25 8.76 0.53 -6.80
N GLY A 26 8.58 -0.68 -6.25
CA GLY A 26 8.99 -1.02 -4.89
C GLY A 26 10.49 -0.86 -4.66
N TRP A 27 11.31 -1.43 -5.55
CA TRP A 27 12.77 -1.31 -5.48
C TRP A 27 13.25 0.13 -5.74
N ALA A 28 12.72 0.79 -6.76
CA ALA A 28 13.08 2.17 -7.07
C ALA A 28 12.76 3.11 -5.90
N GLY A 29 11.55 3.02 -5.34
CA GLY A 29 11.14 3.80 -4.17
C GLY A 29 12.01 3.54 -2.94
N THR A 30 12.36 2.27 -2.69
CA THR A 30 13.25 1.89 -1.57
C THR A 30 14.64 2.49 -1.75
N ALA A 31 15.23 2.37 -2.95
CA ALA A 31 16.56 2.90 -3.24
C ALA A 31 16.61 4.42 -3.15
N LEU A 32 15.64 5.12 -3.77
CA LEU A 32 15.54 6.58 -3.75
C LEU A 32 15.26 7.12 -2.34
N GLY A 33 14.40 6.46 -1.58
CA GLY A 33 14.10 6.83 -0.20
C GLY A 33 15.30 6.64 0.72
N LEU A 34 15.99 5.50 0.63
CA LEU A 34 17.17 5.23 1.44
C LEU A 34 18.32 6.18 1.12
N LEU A 35 18.60 6.41 -0.18
CA LEU A 35 19.64 7.35 -0.60
C LEU A 35 19.32 8.78 -0.17
N GLY A 36 18.07 9.22 -0.34
CA GLY A 36 17.65 10.56 0.07
C GLY A 36 17.77 10.75 1.59
N LEU A 37 17.33 9.79 2.40
CA LEU A 37 17.52 9.85 3.84
C LEU A 37 18.99 9.87 4.25
N ALA A 38 19.83 9.05 3.60
CA ALA A 38 21.27 9.05 3.86
C ALA A 38 21.89 10.42 3.59
N MET A 39 21.54 11.07 2.48
CA MET A 39 22.02 12.42 2.16
C MET A 39 21.46 13.49 3.11
N GLY A 40 20.18 13.40 3.48
CA GLY A 40 19.53 14.40 4.35
C GLY A 40 19.95 14.32 5.82
N ILE A 41 20.46 13.19 6.29
CA ILE A 41 20.99 13.03 7.65
C ILE A 41 22.45 13.50 7.72
N ASP A 42 23.20 13.39 6.62
CA ASP A 42 24.61 13.79 6.53
C ASP A 42 24.81 15.30 6.32
N THR A 43 23.74 16.05 6.05
CA THR A 43 23.79 17.51 6.15
C THR A 43 23.90 17.89 7.62
N GLY A 44 25.07 18.38 8.04
CA GLY A 44 25.50 18.55 9.43
C GLY A 44 24.54 19.29 10.40
N PRO A 45 24.96 19.45 11.67
CA PRO A 45 24.09 19.93 12.74
C PRO A 45 23.51 21.33 12.43
N GLY A 46 22.20 21.38 12.15
CA GLY A 46 21.43 22.61 11.97
C GLY A 46 20.76 22.82 10.61
N SER A 47 21.00 21.98 9.59
CA SER A 47 20.44 22.15 8.24
C SER A 47 19.46 21.06 7.81
N THR A 48 18.88 20.31 8.75
CA THR A 48 17.97 19.22 8.42
C THR A 48 16.65 19.76 7.86
N ASP A 49 16.44 19.56 6.56
CA ASP A 49 15.20 19.92 5.87
C ASP A 49 14.11 18.87 6.18
N GLY A 50 13.23 19.20 7.13
CA GLY A 50 12.19 18.30 7.62
C GLY A 50 11.29 17.71 6.53
N PRO A 51 10.69 18.54 5.64
CA PRO A 51 9.92 18.07 4.49
C PRO A 51 10.67 17.07 3.59
N TYR A 52 11.95 17.32 3.32
CA TYR A 52 12.79 16.41 2.52
C TYR A 52 12.91 15.03 3.16
N LEU A 53 13.20 14.98 4.47
CA LEU A 53 13.27 13.71 5.21
C LEU A 53 11.93 12.98 5.24
N ILE A 54 10.82 13.71 5.42
CA ILE A 54 9.48 13.10 5.43
C ILE A 54 9.14 12.51 4.06
N PHE A 55 9.43 13.24 2.97
CA PHE A 55 9.21 12.76 1.62
C PHE A 55 9.98 11.46 1.34
N HIS A 56 11.28 11.43 1.66
CA HIS A 56 12.11 10.24 1.44
C HIS A 56 11.77 9.08 2.38
N GLY A 57 11.38 9.36 3.62
CA GLY A 57 10.82 8.36 4.54
C GLY A 57 9.52 7.74 4.02
N MET A 58 8.66 8.56 3.41
CA MET A 58 7.42 8.10 2.80
C MET A 58 7.66 7.24 1.55
N LEU A 59 8.60 7.64 0.71
CA LEU A 59 9.04 6.83 -0.44
C LEU A 59 9.64 5.50 -0.01
N LEU A 60 10.54 5.51 0.97
CA LEU A 60 11.19 4.30 1.49
C LEU A 60 10.14 3.33 2.03
N SER A 61 9.28 3.81 2.91
CA SER A 61 8.25 2.98 3.55
C SER A 61 7.23 2.45 2.52
N THR A 62 6.86 3.25 1.52
CA THR A 62 5.98 2.79 0.43
C THR A 62 6.65 1.75 -0.45
N GLY A 63 7.93 1.95 -0.79
CA GLY A 63 8.72 0.99 -1.56
C GLY A 63 8.77 -0.37 -0.88
N LEU A 64 9.09 -0.38 0.42
CA LEU A 64 9.08 -1.59 1.25
C LEU A 64 7.69 -2.23 1.32
N ALA A 65 6.64 -1.42 1.51
CA ALA A 65 5.27 -1.91 1.54
C ALA A 65 4.88 -2.56 0.21
N LEU A 66 5.20 -1.94 -0.94
CA LEU A 66 4.95 -2.49 -2.27
C LEU A 66 5.64 -3.85 -2.46
N LEU A 67 6.88 -4.02 -1.98
CA LEU A 67 7.57 -5.30 -2.02
C LEU A 67 6.86 -6.34 -1.12
N ALA A 68 6.44 -5.93 0.08
CA ALA A 68 5.78 -6.76 1.07
C ALA A 68 4.32 -7.11 0.74
N VAL A 69 3.65 -6.45 -0.22
CA VAL A 69 2.24 -6.73 -0.58
C VAL A 69 1.98 -8.21 -0.88
N GLY A 70 2.93 -8.90 -1.51
CA GLY A 70 2.79 -10.35 -1.79
C GLY A 70 2.66 -11.23 -0.55
N LEU A 71 3.03 -10.72 0.63
CA LEU A 71 2.90 -11.41 1.92
C LEU A 71 1.53 -11.14 2.59
N LEU A 72 0.77 -10.15 2.10
CA LEU A 72 -0.51 -9.79 2.68
C LEU A 72 -1.58 -10.80 2.28
N ARG A 73 -2.17 -11.46 3.29
CA ARG A 73 -3.22 -12.49 3.08
C ARG A 73 -4.61 -11.92 2.81
N LYS A 74 -4.81 -10.60 2.99
CA LYS A 74 -6.12 -9.93 2.84
C LYS A 74 -6.20 -9.18 1.52
N ARG A 75 -7.25 -9.45 0.74
CA ARG A 75 -7.55 -8.70 -0.49
C ARG A 75 -8.12 -7.33 -0.13
N SER A 76 -7.65 -6.28 -0.82
CA SER A 76 -8.18 -4.93 -0.66
C SER A 76 -9.64 -4.87 -1.08
N GLY A 77 -10.48 -4.29 -0.22
CA GLY A 77 -11.90 -4.07 -0.50
C GLY A 77 -12.16 -2.63 -0.96
N PRO A 78 -13.38 -2.33 -1.45
CA PRO A 78 -13.72 -1.03 -2.02
C PRO A 78 -13.49 0.15 -1.06
N ALA A 79 -13.70 -0.02 0.25
CA ALA A 79 -13.45 1.09 1.18
C ALA A 79 -11.95 1.39 1.38
N GLY A 80 -11.06 0.41 1.17
CA GLY A 80 -9.62 0.69 1.19
C GLY A 80 -9.23 1.59 0.02
N TYR A 81 -9.75 1.29 -1.17
CA TYR A 81 -9.56 2.14 -2.35
C TYR A 81 -10.19 3.52 -2.19
N LEU A 82 -11.41 3.62 -1.65
CA LEU A 82 -12.06 4.90 -1.41
C LEU A 82 -11.31 5.75 -0.38
N ALA A 83 -10.91 5.16 0.74
CA ALA A 83 -10.18 5.88 1.78
C ALA A 83 -8.80 6.34 1.28
N GLY A 84 -8.06 5.45 0.62
CA GLY A 84 -6.76 5.80 0.04
C GLY A 84 -6.85 6.86 -1.05
N GLY A 85 -7.81 6.70 -1.98
CA GLY A 85 -8.06 7.68 -3.03
C GLY A 85 -8.49 9.04 -2.49
N ALA A 86 -9.36 9.07 -1.47
CA ALA A 86 -9.79 10.30 -0.82
C ALA A 86 -8.61 11.04 -0.18
N VAL A 87 -7.70 10.32 0.49
CA VAL A 87 -6.50 10.93 1.09
C VAL A 87 -5.55 11.48 0.03
N ALA A 88 -5.33 10.74 -1.08
CA ALA A 88 -4.50 11.22 -2.18
C ALA A 88 -5.06 12.50 -2.81
N VAL A 89 -6.37 12.52 -3.10
CA VAL A 89 -7.05 13.68 -3.71
C VAL A 89 -7.10 14.85 -2.74
N ALA A 90 -7.51 14.63 -1.49
CA ALA A 90 -7.58 15.69 -0.49
C ALA A 90 -6.20 16.30 -0.24
N GLY A 91 -5.18 15.47 -0.15
CA GLY A 91 -3.79 15.91 -0.01
C GLY A 91 -3.34 16.82 -1.16
N LEU A 92 -3.56 16.40 -2.41
CA LEU A 92 -3.26 17.20 -3.59
C LEU A 92 -4.01 18.54 -3.62
N VAL A 93 -5.30 18.54 -3.27
CA VAL A 93 -6.09 19.77 -3.20
C VAL A 93 -5.54 20.71 -2.13
N LEU A 94 -5.12 20.16 -0.98
CA LEU A 94 -4.52 20.94 0.10
C LEU A 94 -3.14 21.51 -0.29
N SER A 95 -2.31 20.76 -1.01
CA SER A 95 -1.01 21.25 -1.54
C SER A 95 -1.17 22.31 -2.63
N ALA A 96 -2.33 22.38 -3.27
CA ALA A 96 -2.68 23.41 -4.24
C ALA A 96 -3.21 24.70 -3.59
N LEU A 97 -3.47 24.74 -2.28
CA LEU A 97 -3.98 25.95 -1.64
C LEU A 97 -2.86 27.00 -1.50
N PRO A 98 -3.03 28.22 -2.04
CA PRO A 98 -2.06 29.28 -1.86
C PRO A 98 -2.09 29.79 -0.41
N SER A 99 -0.94 30.17 0.12
CA SER A 99 -0.87 30.84 1.42
C SER A 99 -1.46 32.25 1.34
N THR A 100 -2.36 32.59 2.26
CA THR A 100 -2.89 33.95 2.41
C THR A 100 -2.13 34.80 3.43
N SER A 101 -1.16 34.22 4.14
CA SER A 101 -0.34 34.93 5.13
C SER A 101 0.96 35.40 4.50
N ALA A 102 0.91 36.46 3.70
CA ALA A 102 2.12 37.18 3.31
C ALA A 102 2.60 38.02 4.51
N GLY A 103 3.78 37.73 5.06
CA GLY A 103 4.43 38.62 6.00
C GLY A 103 4.52 40.02 5.38
N CYS A 104 3.95 41.03 6.05
CA CYS A 104 4.12 42.42 5.67
C CYS A 104 5.63 42.68 5.58
N CYS A 105 6.13 43.06 4.39
CA CYS A 105 7.54 43.23 3.99
C CYS A 105 8.19 42.12 3.14
N LEU A 106 7.59 40.93 2.95
CA LEU A 106 8.07 39.89 2.01
C LEU A 106 7.19 39.73 0.76
N ARG A 107 6.31 40.69 0.47
CA ARG A 107 5.38 40.69 -0.70
C ARG A 107 6.03 40.45 -2.08
N GLN A 108 7.35 40.64 -2.21
CA GLN A 108 8.09 40.43 -3.46
C GLN A 108 8.63 39.01 -3.62
N TYR A 109 8.63 38.21 -2.54
CA TYR A 109 8.97 36.80 -2.58
C TYR A 109 7.68 36.00 -2.39
N PRO A 110 7.30 35.14 -3.34
CA PRO A 110 6.18 34.23 -3.13
C PRO A 110 6.49 33.37 -1.90
N GLU A 111 5.86 33.65 -0.76
CA GLU A 111 5.88 32.75 0.39
C GLU A 111 5.22 31.44 -0.04
N ARG A 112 6.06 30.42 -0.24
CA ARG A 112 5.68 29.07 -0.65
C ARG A 112 5.26 28.29 0.59
N HIS A 113 3.96 28.19 0.88
CA HIS A 113 3.45 27.24 1.90
C HIS A 113 2.54 26.18 1.30
N GLY A 114 2.96 24.92 1.41
CA GLY A 114 2.31 23.72 0.89
C GLY A 114 3.15 22.52 1.31
N PHE A 115 2.50 21.50 1.86
CA PHE A 115 3.17 20.31 2.37
C PHE A 115 2.92 19.14 1.41
N PRO A 116 3.95 18.36 1.02
CA PRO A 116 5.38 18.60 1.27
C PRO A 116 5.96 19.72 0.40
N PHE A 117 5.37 20.03 -0.76
CA PHE A 117 5.79 21.14 -1.62
C PHE A 117 4.60 22.01 -2.05
N THR A 118 4.85 23.23 -2.52
CA THR A 118 3.82 24.11 -3.08
C THR A 118 3.74 24.00 -4.58
N LEU A 119 2.53 23.80 -5.09
CA LEU A 119 2.24 23.74 -6.53
C LEU A 119 2.14 25.12 -7.19
N LEU A 120 1.76 26.14 -6.42
CA LEU A 120 1.43 27.47 -6.92
C LEU A 120 2.26 28.52 -6.17
N GLY A 121 3.14 29.20 -6.90
CA GLY A 121 3.84 30.39 -6.43
C GLY A 121 3.28 31.62 -7.12
N GLY A 122 2.81 32.61 -6.34
CA GLY A 122 2.32 33.88 -6.86
C GLY A 122 3.32 35.01 -6.66
N GLY A 123 3.93 35.48 -7.75
CA GLY A 123 4.81 36.67 -7.76
C GLY A 123 4.34 37.67 -8.81
N ALA A 124 4.09 38.92 -8.41
CA ALA A 124 3.83 40.05 -9.32
C ALA A 124 2.73 39.86 -10.39
N GLY A 125 1.69 39.06 -10.12
CA GLY A 125 0.51 38.93 -10.99
C GLY A 125 0.53 37.74 -11.96
N GLU A 126 1.61 36.96 -12.01
CA GLU A 126 1.68 35.72 -12.79
C GLU A 126 1.61 34.48 -11.89
N TRP A 127 0.79 33.52 -12.29
CA TRP A 127 0.72 32.20 -11.69
C TRP A 127 1.71 31.29 -12.39
N HIS A 128 2.69 30.78 -11.64
CA HIS A 128 3.61 29.76 -12.16
C HIS A 128 3.35 28.42 -11.47
N VAL A 129 3.18 27.38 -12.27
CA VAL A 129 3.08 25.99 -11.80
C VAL A 129 4.46 25.36 -11.89
N ASP A 130 5.02 25.02 -10.75
CA ASP A 130 6.27 24.28 -10.70
C ASP A 130 5.99 22.79 -10.93
N VAL A 131 6.27 22.31 -12.16
CA VAL A 131 6.01 20.93 -12.56
C VAL A 131 6.78 19.93 -11.68
N SER A 132 7.95 20.32 -11.17
CA SER A 132 8.75 19.43 -10.33
C SER A 132 8.10 19.19 -8.97
N HIS A 133 7.55 20.24 -8.35
CA HIS A 133 6.78 20.14 -7.11
C HIS A 133 5.44 19.42 -7.33
N LEU A 134 4.79 19.62 -8.48
CA LEU A 134 3.60 18.86 -8.86
C LEU A 134 3.83 17.36 -8.90
N VAL A 135 4.92 16.94 -9.54
CA VAL A 135 5.28 15.53 -9.59
C VAL A 135 5.61 15.01 -8.19
N ALA A 136 6.35 15.79 -7.39
CA ALA A 136 6.69 15.40 -6.02
C ALA A 136 5.43 15.23 -5.13
N ASP A 137 4.49 16.16 -5.16
CA ASP A 137 3.25 16.08 -4.38
C ASP A 137 2.36 14.92 -4.85
N LEU A 138 2.29 14.67 -6.17
CA LEU A 138 1.55 13.53 -6.72
C LEU A 138 2.12 12.19 -6.21
N ILE A 139 3.45 12.07 -6.21
CA ILE A 139 4.13 10.89 -5.67
C ILE A 139 3.85 10.76 -4.17
N PHE A 140 4.04 11.84 -3.41
CA PHE A 140 3.87 11.81 -1.96
C PHE A 140 2.45 11.44 -1.53
N TRP A 141 1.44 12.12 -2.09
CA TRP A 141 0.05 11.87 -1.73
C TRP A 141 -0.47 10.55 -2.31
N GLY A 142 0.06 10.10 -3.45
CA GLY A 142 -0.15 8.75 -3.95
C GLY A 142 0.36 7.69 -2.97
N CYS A 143 1.57 7.86 -2.44
CA CYS A 143 2.14 7.03 -1.38
C CYS A 143 1.28 7.06 -0.10
N ALA A 144 0.83 8.24 0.34
CA ALA A 144 -0.03 8.39 1.51
C ALA A 144 -1.37 7.67 1.36
N GLY A 145 -2.02 7.85 0.20
CA GLY A 145 -3.24 7.13 -0.14
C GLY A 145 -3.04 5.61 -0.13
N PHE A 146 -1.92 5.13 -0.69
CA PHE A 146 -1.57 3.71 -0.67
C PHE A 146 -1.42 3.16 0.76
N PHE A 147 -0.76 3.89 1.65
CA PHE A 147 -0.64 3.50 3.06
C PHE A 147 -2.00 3.39 3.75
N VAL A 148 -2.88 4.37 3.53
CA VAL A 148 -4.24 4.35 4.09
C VAL A 148 -5.03 3.17 3.55
N LEU A 149 -4.91 2.85 2.26
CA LEU A 149 -5.52 1.67 1.65
C LEU A 149 -5.04 0.38 2.33
N VAL A 150 -3.73 0.22 2.50
CA VAL A 150 -3.15 -0.96 3.16
C VAL A 150 -3.62 -1.04 4.61
N LEU A 151 -3.57 0.08 5.35
CA LEU A 151 -4.00 0.15 6.74
C LEU A 151 -5.48 -0.24 6.89
N VAL A 152 -6.37 0.33 6.08
CA VAL A 152 -7.81 -0.01 6.10
C VAL A 152 -8.03 -1.47 5.74
N THR A 153 -7.25 -2.02 4.81
CA THR A 153 -7.32 -3.44 4.43
C THR A 153 -6.90 -4.36 5.59
N GLN A 154 -5.87 -3.98 6.34
CA GLN A 154 -5.35 -4.77 7.46
C GLN A 154 -6.24 -4.67 8.70
N LEU A 155 -6.75 -3.47 9.01
CA LEU A 155 -7.62 -3.21 10.16
C LEU A 155 -9.03 -3.76 9.97
N ARG A 156 -9.47 -3.99 8.73
CA ARG A 156 -10.73 -4.67 8.48
C ARG A 156 -10.72 -6.03 9.18
N PRO A 157 -11.66 -6.28 10.10
CA PRO A 157 -11.83 -7.61 10.67
C PRO A 157 -11.92 -8.59 9.52
N ALA A 158 -11.19 -9.71 9.60
CA ALA A 158 -11.39 -10.81 8.66
C ALA A 158 -12.86 -11.19 8.81
N GLY A 159 -13.69 -10.71 7.88
CA GLY A 159 -15.13 -10.74 8.04
C GLY A 159 -15.53 -12.17 8.25
N GLY A 160 -15.89 -12.50 9.49
CA GLY A 160 -16.63 -13.69 9.81
C GLY A 160 -17.90 -13.64 8.97
N ARG A 161 -17.88 -14.28 7.81
CA ARG A 161 -19.05 -14.90 7.21
C ARG A 161 -19.47 -16.09 8.09
N SER A 162 -19.70 -15.80 9.37
CA SER A 162 -20.52 -16.57 10.29
C SER A 162 -21.66 -15.64 10.68
N ARG A 163 -22.57 -15.42 9.74
CA ARG A 163 -23.89 -14.90 10.08
C ARG A 163 -24.93 -15.69 9.31
N ARG A 164 -25.55 -16.59 10.08
CA ARG A 164 -26.63 -17.55 9.78
C ARG A 164 -26.19 -18.89 9.17
N ALA A 165 -25.59 -19.75 9.99
CA ALA A 165 -26.11 -21.11 10.04
C ALA A 165 -27.51 -21.03 10.68
N PRO A 166 -28.60 -21.45 10.02
CA PRO A 166 -29.84 -21.71 10.71
C PRO A 166 -29.54 -22.80 11.74
N ALA A 167 -29.65 -22.47 13.02
CA ALA A 167 -29.78 -23.47 14.06
C ALA A 167 -31.06 -24.25 13.78
N GLY A 168 -30.94 -25.44 13.19
CA GLY A 168 -32.08 -26.33 13.00
C GLY A 168 -31.99 -27.22 11.76
N ARG A 169 -31.30 -28.36 11.89
CA ARG A 169 -31.89 -29.71 11.76
C ARG A 169 -30.77 -30.73 11.54
N HIS A 170 -30.75 -31.70 12.45
CA HIS A 170 -30.09 -33.01 12.42
C HIS A 170 -29.01 -33.27 11.36
N ALA A 171 -27.77 -33.36 11.83
CA ALA A 171 -26.76 -34.21 11.23
C ALA A 171 -26.22 -35.16 12.31
N THR A 172 -27.02 -36.17 12.65
CA THR A 172 -26.49 -37.45 13.12
C THR A 172 -25.78 -38.10 11.94
N HIS A 173 -24.47 -37.89 11.81
CA HIS A 173 -23.64 -38.84 11.08
C HIS A 173 -22.41 -39.16 11.91
N ALA A 174 -22.53 -40.32 12.57
CA ALA A 174 -21.46 -40.99 13.28
C ALA A 174 -20.21 -41.10 12.40
N GLU A 175 -19.08 -40.70 12.96
CA GLU A 175 -17.76 -40.95 12.39
C GLU A 175 -17.60 -42.44 12.07
N HIS A 176 -17.25 -42.72 10.82
CA HIS A 176 -16.92 -44.05 10.34
C HIS A 176 -15.57 -44.44 10.98
N ARG A 177 -15.62 -45.19 12.09
CA ARG A 177 -14.45 -45.88 12.65
C ARG A 177 -13.81 -46.73 11.56
N ALA A 178 -12.53 -46.52 11.30
CA ALA A 178 -11.71 -47.40 10.47
C ALA A 178 -11.70 -48.83 11.06
N PRO A 179 -11.92 -49.89 10.27
CA PRO A 179 -11.74 -51.25 10.74
C PRO A 179 -10.23 -51.54 10.86
N ALA A 180 -9.79 -51.86 12.08
CA ALA A 180 -8.47 -52.44 12.31
C ALA A 180 -8.39 -53.83 11.62
N PRO A 181 -7.26 -54.20 11.01
CA PRO A 181 -7.09 -55.52 10.43
C PRO A 181 -7.15 -56.58 11.54
N ARG A 182 -8.03 -57.56 11.33
CA ARG A 182 -8.27 -58.71 12.20
C ARG A 182 -7.19 -59.74 11.88
N ASP A 183 -6.14 -59.80 12.68
CA ASP A 183 -5.14 -60.86 12.59
C ASP A 183 -5.81 -62.22 12.80
N GLU A 184 -5.81 -63.00 11.72
CA GLU A 184 -6.34 -64.34 11.65
C GLU A 184 -5.31 -65.29 12.26
N ASN A 185 -5.63 -65.75 13.47
CA ASN A 185 -4.90 -66.78 14.20
C ASN A 185 -5.06 -68.14 13.50
N VAL A 186 -4.10 -68.48 12.64
CA VAL A 186 -3.93 -69.83 12.08
C VAL A 186 -2.59 -70.40 12.53
N GLY A 187 -2.64 -71.18 13.60
CA GLY A 187 -1.47 -71.86 14.16
C GLY A 187 -1.86 -72.93 15.17
N GLY A 188 -2.72 -73.87 14.77
CA GLY A 188 -2.96 -75.10 15.53
C GLY A 188 -1.89 -76.15 15.17
N LEU A 189 -1.12 -76.58 16.17
CA LEU A 189 -0.34 -77.82 16.19
C LEU A 189 -1.13 -78.88 16.98
N PRO A 190 -1.08 -80.14 16.55
CA PRO A 190 -0.65 -81.23 17.41
C PRO A 190 0.82 -81.61 17.13
#